data_AF-A0A0E3UM71-F1
#
_entry.id   AF-A0A0E3UM71-F1
#
_cell.length_a   1.000
_cell.length_b   1.000
_cell.length_c   1.000
_cell.angle_alpha   90.00
_cell.angle_beta   90.00
_cell.angle_gamma   90.00
#
_symmetry.space_group_name_H-M   'P 1'
#
loop_
_entity.id
_entity.type
_entity.pdbx_description
1 polymer ?
#
loop_
_entity_poly.entity_id
_entity_poly.type
_entity_poly.pdbx_seq_one_letter_code
_entity_poly.pdbx_strand_id
1 'polypeptide(L)'
;MDPTRLPLRDVHLPSSPSWWPPAPGWWWLGAAVALALLAWAGWRAWRRARRRRWARWFDAGSAHGTLPERLAAMSALLRRAARRRQAGAELLQGPAWLQFLDGGRGSAFSAGAGRVLLEGGFRPQLDPDEFAAAQALARARFLELMEGRR
;
A
#
# COMPACT_ATOMS: atom_id res chain seq x y z
N MET A 1 83.90 -25.23 29.44
CA MET A 1 83.28 -24.25 28.55
C MET A 1 82.19 -25.01 27.80
N ASP A 2 80.99 -25.08 28.37
CA ASP A 2 79.89 -25.90 27.83
C ASP A 2 79.27 -25.21 26.62
N PRO A 3 79.36 -25.79 25.40
CA PRO A 3 78.82 -25.19 24.19
C PRO A 3 77.28 -25.28 24.07
N THR A 4 76.58 -25.78 25.10
CA THR A 4 75.15 -26.15 25.04
C THR A 4 74.18 -25.16 25.66
N ARG A 5 74.61 -23.94 26.03
CA ARG A 5 73.68 -22.89 26.48
C ARG A 5 73.64 -21.71 25.51
N LEU A 6 72.93 -21.89 24.40
CA LEU A 6 72.36 -20.76 23.67
C LEU A 6 71.13 -20.28 24.46
N PRO A 7 71.11 -19.03 24.95
CA PRO A 7 69.93 -18.49 25.64
C PRO A 7 68.85 -18.29 24.57
N LEU A 8 67.97 -19.29 24.42
CA LEU A 8 66.80 -19.20 23.57
C LEU A 8 65.91 -18.09 24.13
N ARG A 9 65.90 -16.94 23.46
CA ARG A 9 65.07 -15.80 23.82
C ARG A 9 63.68 -16.05 23.24
N ASP A 10 62.67 -16.14 24.10
CA ASP A 10 61.28 -16.37 23.70
C ASP A 10 60.85 -15.39 22.61
N VAL A 11 60.34 -15.95 21.51
CA VAL A 11 59.79 -15.21 20.37
C VAL A 11 58.61 -14.39 20.88
N HIS A 12 58.79 -13.07 20.96
CA HIS A 12 57.68 -12.15 21.18
C HIS A 12 56.84 -12.11 19.90
N LEU A 13 55.63 -12.70 19.94
CA LEU A 13 54.65 -12.44 18.90
C LEU A 13 54.19 -10.98 19.03
N PRO A 14 54.09 -10.22 17.92
CA PRO A 14 53.51 -8.89 17.97
C PRO A 14 52.08 -9.00 18.49
N SER A 15 51.65 -8.03 19.31
CA SER A 15 50.26 -7.91 19.71
C SER A 15 49.37 -7.91 18.47
N SER A 16 48.29 -8.69 18.50
CA SER A 16 47.36 -8.79 17.38
C SER A 16 46.95 -7.39 16.92
N PRO A 17 46.94 -7.11 15.60
CA PRO A 17 46.58 -5.80 15.10
C PRO A 17 45.19 -5.43 15.62
N SER A 18 45.07 -4.24 16.21
CA SER A 18 43.78 -3.74 16.64
C SER A 18 42.87 -3.67 15.41
N TRP A 19 41.68 -4.26 15.50
CA TRP A 19 40.63 -4.20 14.48
C TRP A 19 40.06 -2.78 14.28
N TRP A 20 40.73 -1.78 14.84
CA TRP A 20 40.38 -0.37 14.87
C TRP A 20 41.49 0.47 14.22
N PRO A 21 41.15 1.46 13.38
CA PRO A 21 39.80 1.81 12.93
C PRO A 21 39.31 0.87 11.81
N PRO A 22 37.99 0.72 11.64
CA PRO A 22 37.46 0.08 10.44
C PRO A 22 38.02 0.80 9.20
N ALA A 23 38.40 0.03 8.18
CA ALA A 23 38.90 0.59 6.93
C ALA A 23 37.92 1.67 6.42
N PRO A 24 38.40 2.83 5.92
CA PRO A 24 37.54 3.97 5.56
C PRO A 24 36.34 3.64 4.65
N GLY A 25 36.41 2.55 3.87
CA GLY A 25 35.32 2.07 3.01
C GLY A 25 34.02 1.70 3.73
N TRP A 26 34.06 1.35 5.02
CA TRP A 26 32.85 1.03 5.79
C TRP A 26 31.94 2.24 6.00
N TRP A 27 32.51 3.45 6.08
CA TRP A 27 31.72 4.67 6.18
C TRP A 27 30.90 4.91 4.92
N TRP A 28 31.46 4.65 3.74
CA TRP A 28 30.74 4.72 2.47
C TRP A 28 29.65 3.66 2.37
N LEU A 29 29.92 2.43 2.82
CA LEU A 29 28.90 1.39 2.87
C LEU A 29 27.76 1.77 3.82
N GLY A 30 28.07 2.27 5.02
CA GLY A 30 27.09 2.75 5.98
C GLY A 30 26.26 3.91 5.43
N ALA A 31 26.89 4.87 4.77
CA ALA A 31 26.22 5.99 4.11
C ALA A 31 25.28 5.51 2.98
N ALA A 32 25.73 4.57 2.15
CA ALA A 32 24.92 4.01 1.07
C ALA A 32 23.69 3.27 1.61
N VAL A 33 23.85 2.46 2.66
CA VAL A 33 22.75 1.75 3.32
C VAL A 33 21.77 2.75 3.97
N ALA A 34 22.28 3.75 4.68
CA ALA A 34 21.45 4.80 5.27
C ALA A 34 20.64 5.54 4.19
N LEU A 35 21.27 5.89 3.07
CA LEU A 35 20.59 6.55 1.94
C LEU A 35 19.52 5.66 1.32
N ALA A 36 19.79 4.36 1.14
CA ALA A 36 18.82 3.40 0.63
C ALA A 36 17.61 3.27 1.58
N LEU A 37 17.84 3.21 2.90
CA LEU A 37 16.79 3.17 3.90
C LEU A 37 15.95 4.45 3.90
N LEU A 38 16.58 5.62 3.80
CA LEU A 38 15.89 6.91 3.70
C LEU A 38 15.06 7.01 2.42
N ALA A 39 15.61 6.60 1.28
CA ALA A 39 14.89 6.57 0.01
C ALA A 39 13.69 5.61 0.08
N TRP A 40 13.87 4.42 0.66
CA TRP A 40 12.81 3.45 0.86
C TRP A 40 11.71 3.96 1.81
N ALA A 41 12.10 4.56 2.94
CA ALA A 41 11.18 5.15 3.90
C ALA A 41 10.40 6.33 3.29
N GLY A 42 11.10 7.21 2.56
CA GLY A 42 10.50 8.33 1.82
C GLY A 42 9.52 7.86 0.75
N TRP A 43 9.90 6.85 -0.04
CA TRP A 43 9.02 6.25 -1.05
C TRP A 43 7.77 5.61 -0.41
N ARG A 44 7.94 4.87 0.69
CA ARG A 44 6.83 4.25 1.43
C ARG A 44 5.91 5.30 2.06
N ALA A 45 6.48 6.37 2.63
CA ALA A 45 5.74 7.48 3.20
C ALA A 45 4.95 8.23 2.12
N TRP A 46 5.58 8.53 0.98
CA TRP A 46 4.92 9.17 -0.17
C TRP A 46 3.79 8.30 -0.72
N ARG A 47 4.03 6.99 -0.88
CA ARG A 47 2.99 6.05 -1.31
C ARG A 47 1.81 6.06 -0.35
N ARG A 48 2.06 5.98 0.97
CA ARG A 48 1.03 6.08 2.02
C ARG A 48 0.29 7.42 2.01
N ALA A 49 1.00 8.53 1.87
CA ALA A 49 0.41 9.87 1.79
C ALA A 49 -0.50 10.01 0.56
N ARG A 50 -0.07 9.48 -0.60
CA ARG A 50 -0.88 9.42 -1.82
C ARG A 50 -2.16 8.60 -1.60
N ARG A 51 -2.06 7.41 -0.98
CA ARG A 51 -3.26 6.62 -0.62
C ARG A 51 -4.21 7.42 0.28
N ARG A 52 -3.67 8.03 1.34
CA ARG A 52 -4.46 8.84 2.27
C ARG A 52 -5.16 10.02 1.60
N ARG A 53 -4.50 10.68 0.65
CA ARG A 53 -5.09 11.77 -0.13
C ARG A 53 -6.27 11.31 -0.96
N TRP A 54 -6.13 10.18 -1.68
CA TRP A 54 -7.23 9.60 -2.46
C TRP A 54 -8.37 9.12 -1.57
N ALA A 55 -8.05 8.50 -0.43
CA ALA A 55 -9.05 8.06 0.54
C ALA A 55 -9.86 9.24 1.07
N ARG A 56 -9.21 10.33 1.50
CA ARG A 56 -9.88 11.56 1.96
C ARG A 56 -10.76 12.17 0.87
N TRP A 57 -10.31 12.14 -0.39
CA TRP A 57 -11.09 12.65 -1.51
C TRP A 57 -12.35 11.82 -1.76
N PHE A 58 -12.25 10.49 -1.68
CA PHE A 58 -13.41 9.60 -1.73
C PHE A 58 -14.37 9.87 -0.56
N ASP A 59 -13.84 9.87 0.66
CA ASP A 59 -14.62 10.06 1.89
C ASP A 59 -15.38 11.39 1.86
N ALA A 60 -14.72 12.49 1.43
CA ALA A 60 -15.35 13.80 1.29
C ALA A 60 -16.41 13.85 0.17
N GLY A 61 -16.15 13.16 -0.95
CA GLY A 61 -17.08 13.09 -2.09
C GLY A 61 -18.36 12.31 -1.80
N SER A 62 -18.36 11.43 -0.80
CA SER A 62 -19.51 10.62 -0.37
C SER A 62 -20.03 10.95 1.03
N ALA A 63 -19.63 12.09 1.61
CA ALA A 63 -19.98 12.46 2.99
C ALA A 63 -21.39 13.08 3.12
N HIS A 64 -21.89 13.70 2.06
CA HIS A 64 -23.07 14.57 2.12
C HIS A 64 -24.33 13.84 1.63
N GLY A 65 -25.46 14.16 2.26
CA GLY A 65 -26.78 13.62 1.92
C GLY A 65 -27.20 12.41 2.75
N THR A 66 -28.34 11.86 2.39
CA THR A 66 -28.92 10.61 2.93
C THR A 66 -28.07 9.39 2.56
N LEU A 67 -28.28 8.24 3.22
CA LEU A 67 -27.53 7.01 2.91
C LEU A 67 -27.63 6.60 1.42
N PRO A 68 -28.81 6.64 0.76
CA PRO A 68 -28.91 6.34 -0.67
C PRO A 68 -28.17 7.35 -1.55
N GLU A 69 -28.20 8.64 -1.23
CA GLU A 69 -27.46 9.68 -1.98
C GLU A 69 -25.94 9.49 -1.86
N ARG A 70 -25.46 9.18 -0.65
CA ARG A 70 -24.05 8.88 -0.40
C ARG A 70 -23.61 7.63 -1.17
N LEU A 71 -24.46 6.61 -1.23
CA LEU A 71 -24.23 5.39 -2.00
C LEU A 71 -24.16 5.66 -3.51
N ALA A 72 -25.07 6.47 -4.03
CA ALA A 72 -25.04 6.93 -5.43
C ALA A 72 -23.76 7.72 -5.74
N ALA A 73 -23.32 8.60 -4.83
CA ALA A 73 -22.07 9.33 -4.96
C ALA A 73 -20.86 8.37 -5.00
N MET A 74 -20.81 7.36 -4.13
CA MET A 74 -19.76 6.34 -4.15
C MET A 74 -19.73 5.57 -5.48
N SER A 75 -20.89 5.15 -5.99
CA SER A 75 -21.01 4.49 -7.29
C SER A 75 -20.53 5.36 -8.45
N ALA A 76 -20.84 6.67 -8.43
CA ALA A 76 -20.35 7.62 -9.43
C ALA A 76 -18.82 7.80 -9.37
N LEU A 77 -18.23 7.87 -8.16
CA LEU A 77 -16.78 7.97 -7.98
C LEU A 77 -16.06 6.71 -8.47
N LEU A 78 -16.62 5.52 -8.20
CA LEU A 78 -16.10 4.26 -8.70
C LEU A 78 -16.12 4.21 -10.23
N ARG A 79 -17.22 4.65 -10.88
CA ARG A 79 -17.28 4.72 -12.35
C ARG A 79 -16.22 5.64 -12.94
N ARG A 80 -15.95 6.80 -12.31
CA ARG A 80 -14.88 7.71 -12.74
C ARG A 80 -13.49 7.07 -12.60
N ALA A 81 -13.25 6.31 -11.52
CA ALA A 81 -12.01 5.57 -11.32
C ALA A 81 -11.87 4.41 -12.32
N ALA A 82 -12.95 3.69 -12.59
CA ALA A 82 -13.01 2.60 -13.56
C ALA A 82 -12.64 3.08 -14.97
N ARG A 83 -13.23 4.18 -15.45
CA ARG A 83 -12.91 4.81 -16.74
C ARG A 83 -11.41 5.12 -16.89
N ARG A 84 -10.76 5.59 -15.81
CA ARG A 84 -9.32 5.89 -15.83
C ARG A 84 -8.46 4.63 -16.02
N ARG A 85 -8.94 3.49 -15.52
CA ARG A 85 -8.25 2.20 -15.59
C ARG A 85 -8.52 1.49 -16.92
N GLN A 86 -9.77 1.44 -17.35
CA GLN A 86 -10.20 0.81 -18.60
C GLN A 86 -11.32 1.66 -19.23
N ALA A 87 -11.05 2.20 -20.41
CA ALA A 87 -12.06 2.93 -21.15
C ALA A 87 -13.23 2.00 -21.50
N GLY A 88 -14.47 2.46 -21.29
CA GLY A 88 -15.68 1.67 -21.51
C GLY A 88 -16.17 0.91 -20.28
N ALA A 89 -15.38 0.78 -19.22
CA ALA A 89 -15.81 0.13 -17.97
C ALA A 89 -16.96 0.91 -17.28
N GLU A 90 -17.07 2.21 -17.51
CA GLU A 90 -18.18 3.03 -17.03
C GLU A 90 -19.54 2.70 -17.65
N LEU A 91 -19.54 2.03 -18.81
CA LEU A 91 -20.75 1.65 -19.54
C LEU A 91 -21.33 0.33 -19.00
N LEU A 92 -20.57 -0.40 -18.18
CA LEU A 92 -21.03 -1.62 -17.55
C LEU A 92 -22.21 -1.33 -16.60
N GLN A 93 -23.24 -2.16 -16.71
CA GLN A 93 -24.46 -2.07 -15.90
C GLN A 93 -24.75 -3.40 -15.23
N GLY A 94 -25.51 -3.34 -14.14
CA GLY A 94 -25.99 -4.53 -13.45
C GLY A 94 -24.85 -5.47 -13.02
N PRO A 95 -25.04 -6.80 -13.12
CA PRO A 95 -24.05 -7.78 -12.66
C PRO A 95 -22.66 -7.63 -13.28
N ALA A 96 -22.57 -7.19 -14.54
CA ALA A 96 -21.30 -6.98 -15.23
C ALA A 96 -20.45 -5.88 -14.56
N TRP A 97 -21.10 -4.85 -14.00
CA TRP A 97 -20.43 -3.81 -13.23
C TRP A 97 -19.84 -4.36 -11.92
N LEU A 98 -20.59 -5.18 -11.19
CA LEU A 98 -20.09 -5.77 -9.93
C LEU A 98 -18.94 -6.76 -10.18
N GLN A 99 -19.02 -7.56 -11.24
CA GLN A 99 -17.93 -8.46 -11.63
C GLN A 99 -16.66 -7.68 -12.01
N PHE A 100 -16.80 -6.54 -12.69
CA PHE A 100 -15.67 -5.66 -12.96
C PHE A 100 -15.06 -5.10 -11.66
N LEU A 101 -15.91 -4.73 -10.68
CA LEU A 101 -15.45 -4.25 -9.38
C LEU A 101 -14.78 -5.35 -8.55
N ASP A 102 -15.21 -6.60 -8.66
CA ASP A 102 -14.53 -7.75 -8.06
C ASP A 102 -13.15 -8.01 -8.69
N GLY A 103 -13.00 -7.68 -9.97
CA GLY A 103 -11.78 -7.94 -10.72
C GLY A 103 -11.48 -9.45 -10.76
N GLY A 104 -10.19 -9.81 -10.70
CA GLY A 104 -9.77 -11.21 -10.80
C GLY A 104 -9.56 -11.94 -9.47
N ARG A 105 -9.96 -11.37 -8.32
CA ARG A 105 -9.52 -11.87 -6.99
C ARG A 105 -10.62 -12.05 -5.96
N GLY A 106 -11.88 -11.78 -6.27
CA GLY A 106 -12.95 -11.89 -5.27
C GLY A 106 -14.34 -11.92 -5.85
N SER A 107 -15.32 -11.93 -4.94
CA SER A 107 -16.76 -11.89 -5.22
C SER A 107 -17.50 -10.99 -4.22
N ALA A 108 -16.77 -10.06 -3.57
CA ALA A 108 -17.32 -9.22 -2.51
C ALA A 108 -18.36 -8.21 -3.03
N PHE A 109 -18.25 -7.81 -4.30
CA PHE A 109 -19.21 -6.95 -4.97
C PHE A 109 -20.35 -7.75 -5.60
N SER A 110 -20.07 -8.83 -6.33
CA SER A 110 -21.09 -9.63 -7.03
C SER A 110 -21.91 -10.52 -6.10
N ALA A 111 -21.31 -11.09 -5.06
CA ALA A 111 -21.93 -12.05 -4.14
C ALA A 111 -21.96 -11.58 -2.67
N GLY A 112 -21.48 -10.36 -2.37
CA GLY A 112 -21.38 -9.85 -1.01
C GLY A 112 -22.05 -8.49 -0.80
N ALA A 113 -21.61 -7.77 0.23
CA ALA A 113 -22.17 -6.48 0.63
C ALA A 113 -22.08 -5.40 -0.46
N GLY A 114 -21.20 -5.55 -1.46
CA GLY A 114 -21.12 -4.59 -2.56
C GLY A 114 -22.30 -4.63 -3.53
N ARG A 115 -23.20 -5.63 -3.45
CA ARG A 115 -24.45 -5.66 -4.25
C ARG A 115 -25.35 -4.47 -3.98
N VAL A 116 -25.28 -3.94 -2.76
CA VAL A 116 -26.02 -2.75 -2.33
C VAL A 116 -25.68 -1.55 -3.22
N LEU A 117 -24.47 -1.46 -3.81
CA LEU A 117 -24.12 -0.37 -4.74
C LEU A 117 -24.93 -0.35 -6.04
N LEU A 118 -25.50 -1.49 -6.46
CA LEU A 118 -26.43 -1.57 -7.59
C LEU A 118 -27.88 -1.32 -7.17
N GLU A 119 -28.30 -1.95 -6.08
CA GLU A 119 -29.71 -2.04 -5.68
C GLU A 119 -30.13 -0.88 -4.76
N GLY A 120 -29.19 -0.33 -3.99
CA GLY A 120 -29.45 0.59 -2.89
C GLY A 120 -29.76 2.03 -3.31
N GLY A 121 -29.43 2.44 -4.54
CA GLY A 121 -29.85 3.75 -5.06
C GLY A 121 -31.36 3.88 -5.23
N PHE A 122 -32.08 2.75 -5.27
CA PHE A 122 -33.54 2.69 -5.41
C PHE A 122 -34.24 2.18 -4.14
N ARG A 123 -33.49 1.86 -3.07
CA ARG A 123 -34.07 1.43 -1.79
C ARG A 123 -34.32 2.65 -0.89
N PRO A 124 -35.58 2.89 -0.46
CA PRO A 124 -35.91 4.01 0.42
C PRO A 124 -35.36 3.83 1.84
N GLN A 125 -35.21 2.60 2.34
CA GLN A 125 -34.55 2.28 3.61
C GLN A 125 -33.33 1.41 3.36
N LEU A 126 -32.19 1.87 3.87
CA LEU A 126 -30.90 1.22 3.73
C LEU A 126 -30.33 1.02 5.13
N ASP A 127 -30.00 -0.22 5.47
CA ASP A 127 -29.45 -0.55 6.77
C ASP A 127 -28.06 0.13 6.94
N PRO A 128 -27.81 0.87 8.03
CA PRO A 128 -26.50 1.44 8.32
C PRO A 128 -25.33 0.45 8.28
N ASP A 129 -25.54 -0.80 8.69
CA ASP A 129 -24.48 -1.81 8.73
C ASP A 129 -24.14 -2.31 7.32
N GLU A 130 -25.17 -2.54 6.48
CA GLU A 130 -24.99 -2.85 5.05
C GLU A 130 -24.29 -1.70 4.32
N PHE A 131 -24.68 -0.45 4.62
CA PHE A 131 -24.04 0.74 4.07
C PHE A 131 -22.56 0.81 4.47
N ALA A 132 -22.23 0.58 5.74
CA ALA A 132 -20.85 0.63 6.23
C ALA A 132 -19.97 -0.42 5.56
N ALA A 133 -20.47 -1.65 5.41
CA ALA A 133 -19.77 -2.72 4.70
C ALA A 133 -19.55 -2.37 3.22
N ALA A 134 -20.58 -1.87 2.53
CA ALA A 134 -20.48 -1.43 1.14
C ALA A 134 -19.50 -0.25 0.98
N GLN A 135 -19.51 0.71 1.90
CA GLN A 135 -18.60 1.86 1.90
C GLN A 135 -17.14 1.41 2.06
N ALA A 136 -16.86 0.48 2.97
CA ALA A 136 -15.51 -0.06 3.18
C ALA A 136 -14.98 -0.75 1.91
N LEU A 137 -15.81 -1.60 1.28
CA LEU A 137 -15.47 -2.27 0.02
C LEU A 137 -15.24 -1.24 -1.10
N ALA A 138 -16.16 -0.30 -1.29
CA ALA A 138 -16.07 0.75 -2.31
C ALA A 138 -14.79 1.58 -2.16
N ARG A 139 -14.46 1.99 -0.94
CA ARG A 139 -13.25 2.76 -0.65
C ARG A 139 -11.98 1.96 -0.98
N ALA A 140 -11.91 0.70 -0.57
CA ALA A 140 -10.76 -0.15 -0.85
C ALA A 140 -10.56 -0.33 -2.37
N ARG A 141 -11.65 -0.60 -3.10
CA ARG A 141 -11.60 -0.80 -4.55
C ARG A 141 -11.28 0.49 -5.30
N PHE A 142 -11.83 1.63 -4.88
CA PHE A 142 -11.49 2.94 -5.44
C PHE A 142 -10.00 3.24 -5.33
N LEU A 143 -9.40 2.99 -4.16
CA LEU A 143 -7.96 3.18 -3.95
C LEU A 143 -7.12 2.27 -4.85
N GLU A 144 -7.52 1.01 -5.00
CA GLU A 144 -6.85 0.07 -5.90
C GLU A 144 -6.90 0.54 -7.36
N LEU A 145 -8.06 0.96 -7.85
CA LEU A 145 -8.23 1.51 -9.21
C LEU A 145 -7.39 2.77 -9.44
N MET A 146 -7.28 3.64 -8.44
CA MET A 146 -6.49 4.89 -8.50
C MET A 146 -4.98 4.67 -8.36
N GLU A 147 -4.57 3.53 -7.79
CA GLU A 147 -3.18 3.16 -7.61
C GLU A 147 -2.61 2.23 -8.67
N GLY A 148 -3.47 1.48 -9.35
CA GLY A 148 -3.15 0.67 -10.50
C GLY A 148 -2.60 1.55 -11.61
N ARG A 149 -1.30 1.86 -11.53
CA ARG A 149 -0.53 2.43 -12.64
C ARG A 149 -0.77 1.52 -13.85
N ARG A 150 -1.02 2.19 -14.98
CA ARG A 150 -0.99 1.56 -16.31
C ARG A 150 0.28 0.73 -16.44
#